data_AF-A0A433YDT1-F1
#
_entry.id   AF-A0A433YDT1-F1
#
_cell.length_a   1.000
_cell.length_b   1.000
_cell.length_c   1.000
_cell.angle_alpha   90.00
_cell.angle_beta   90.00
_cell.angle_gamma   90.00
#
_symmetry.space_group_name_H-M   'P 1'
#
loop_
_entity.id
_entity.type
_entity.pdbx_description
1 polymer ?
#
loop_
_entity_poly.entity_id
_entity_poly.type
_entity_poly.pdbx_seq_one_letter_code
_entity_poly.pdbx_strand_id
1 'polypeptide(L)'
;MKPFLCVLLVIIAHFSFIFLLGTRVGDFTSDTAKTFIMFYAIPLFFLVINSVLFYRTDNRKLRWIWFLFSVIPGCLFIISVKYQPRTPGGFEIFPEYHLEFGYILPAIHFIIQIIFLKIWVSEKRKCKNNK
;
A
#
# COMPACT_ATOMS: atom_id res chain seq x y z
N MET A 1 -8.50 -4.48 17.79
CA MET A 1 -8.61 -3.48 16.71
C MET A 1 -9.17 -4.15 15.46
N LYS A 2 -10.47 -4.03 15.17
CA LYS A 2 -11.15 -4.75 14.07
C LYS A 2 -10.39 -4.62 12.73
N PRO A 3 -10.43 -5.60 11.80
CA PRO A 3 -9.71 -5.54 10.52
C PRO A 3 -10.00 -4.27 9.72
N PHE A 4 -11.26 -3.84 9.74
CA PHE A 4 -11.72 -2.59 9.17
C PHE A 4 -10.95 -1.38 9.72
N LEU A 5 -10.68 -1.34 11.02
CA LEU A 5 -9.88 -0.26 11.65
C LEU A 5 -8.41 -0.32 11.22
N CYS A 6 -7.85 -1.51 10.97
CA CYS A 6 -6.48 -1.63 10.44
C CYS A 6 -6.38 -1.04 9.04
N VAL A 7 -7.31 -1.39 8.15
CA VAL A 7 -7.37 -0.83 6.79
C VAL A 7 -7.64 0.67 6.85
N LEU A 8 -8.57 1.11 7.69
CA LEU A 8 -8.88 2.53 7.88
C LEU A 8 -7.66 3.31 8.38
N LEU A 9 -6.87 2.74 9.31
CA LEU A 9 -5.63 3.36 9.78
C LEU A 9 -4.58 3.46 8.67
N VAL A 10 -4.46 2.45 7.81
CA VAL A 10 -3.58 2.53 6.64
C VAL A 10 -4.05 3.66 5.72
N ILE A 11 -5.35 3.73 5.42
CA ILE A 11 -5.93 4.79 4.60
C ILE A 11 -5.68 6.18 5.23
N ILE A 12 -6.00 6.36 6.52
CA ILE A 12 -5.77 7.60 7.27
C ILE A 12 -4.28 7.98 7.27
N ALA A 13 -3.37 7.01 7.40
CA ALA A 13 -1.94 7.28 7.35
C ALA A 13 -1.52 7.85 5.99
N HIS A 14 -1.99 7.25 4.89
CA HIS A 14 -1.73 7.76 3.55
C HIS A 14 -2.33 9.17 3.34
N PHE A 15 -3.58 9.41 3.76
CA PHE A 15 -4.22 10.73 3.64
C PHE A 15 -3.55 11.79 4.51
N SER A 16 -3.16 11.45 5.74
CA SER A 16 -2.37 12.33 6.61
C SER A 16 -1.04 12.69 5.94
N PHE A 17 -0.42 11.74 5.25
CA PHE A 17 0.83 11.96 4.53
C PHE A 17 0.64 12.90 3.33
N ILE A 18 -0.43 12.72 2.55
CA ILE A 18 -0.83 13.65 1.47
C ILE A 18 -1.01 15.07 2.02
N PHE A 19 -1.74 15.21 3.14
CA PHE A 19 -1.99 16.49 3.78
C PHE A 19 -0.70 17.17 4.26
N LEU A 20 0.17 16.43 4.96
CA LEU A 20 1.48 16.93 5.44
C LEU A 20 2.40 17.34 4.29
N LEU A 21 2.36 16.59 3.19
CA LEU A 21 3.12 16.92 2.00
C LEU A 21 2.52 18.11 1.24
N GLY A 22 1.32 18.59 1.59
CA GLY A 22 0.67 19.69 0.86
C GLY A 22 0.38 19.33 -0.60
N THR A 23 0.36 18.04 -0.94
CA THR A 23 0.02 17.57 -2.29
C THR A 23 -1.45 17.88 -2.52
N ARG A 24 -1.79 18.68 -3.53
CA ARG A 24 -3.19 19.03 -3.78
C ARG A 24 -3.89 17.81 -4.37
N VAL A 25 -5.04 17.46 -3.82
CA VAL A 25 -5.90 16.37 -4.36
C VAL A 25 -6.25 16.64 -5.83
N GLY A 26 -6.35 17.91 -6.24
CA GLY A 26 -6.56 18.31 -7.64
C GLY A 26 -5.39 18.03 -8.59
N ASP A 27 -4.22 17.64 -8.10
CA ASP A 27 -3.10 17.17 -8.92
C ASP A 27 -3.30 15.70 -9.37
N PHE A 28 -4.24 14.96 -8.76
CA PHE A 28 -4.66 13.64 -9.23
C PHE A 28 -5.70 13.80 -10.35
N THR A 29 -5.27 13.70 -11.59
CA THR A 29 -6.18 13.72 -12.75
C THR A 29 -6.92 12.38 -12.88
N SER A 30 -7.95 12.32 -13.73
CA SER A 30 -8.67 11.06 -14.00
C SER A 30 -7.75 9.96 -14.48
N ASP A 31 -6.69 10.31 -15.22
CA ASP A 31 -5.70 9.37 -15.71
C ASP A 31 -4.79 8.85 -14.60
N THR A 32 -4.47 9.68 -13.58
CA THR A 32 -3.72 9.23 -12.40
C THR A 32 -4.52 8.19 -11.61
N ALA A 33 -5.83 8.43 -11.45
CA ALA A 33 -6.72 7.49 -10.81
C ALA A 33 -6.82 6.18 -11.60
N LYS A 34 -6.88 6.24 -12.93
CA LYS A 34 -6.94 5.05 -13.80
C LYS A 34 -5.67 4.21 -13.70
N THR A 35 -4.50 4.84 -13.78
CA THR A 35 -3.19 4.19 -13.63
C THR A 35 -3.03 3.58 -12.24
N PHE A 36 -3.42 4.31 -11.19
CA PHE A 36 -3.42 3.80 -9.83
C PHE A 36 -4.29 2.56 -9.69
N ILE A 37 -5.53 2.59 -10.19
CA ILE A 37 -6.43 1.44 -10.16
C ILE A 37 -5.83 0.25 -10.92
N MET A 38 -5.27 0.48 -12.11
CA MET A 38 -4.72 -0.59 -12.95
C MET A 38 -3.57 -1.35 -12.25
N PHE A 39 -2.66 -0.63 -11.57
CA PHE A 39 -1.46 -1.23 -10.98
C PHE A 39 -1.58 -1.58 -9.50
N TYR A 40 -2.37 -0.82 -8.73
CA TYR A 40 -2.47 -0.98 -7.29
C TYR A 40 -3.72 -1.73 -6.82
N ALA A 41 -4.71 -2.01 -7.69
CA ALA A 41 -5.92 -2.76 -7.28
C ALA A 41 -5.59 -4.14 -6.70
N ILE A 42 -4.68 -4.88 -7.34
CA ILE A 42 -4.28 -6.22 -6.86
C ILE A 42 -3.52 -6.12 -5.51
N PRO A 43 -2.46 -5.30 -5.37
CA PRO A 43 -1.82 -5.05 -4.08
C PRO A 43 -2.79 -4.63 -2.96
N LEU A 44 -3.75 -3.76 -3.26
CA LEU A 44 -4.77 -3.29 -2.32
C LEU A 44 -5.74 -4.40 -1.91
N PHE A 45 -6.15 -5.26 -2.85
CA PHE A 45 -6.97 -6.43 -2.52
C PHE A 45 -6.25 -7.37 -1.55
N PHE A 46 -4.97 -7.67 -1.82
CA PHE A 46 -4.15 -8.49 -0.94
C PHE A 46 -3.89 -7.83 0.42
N LEU A 47 -3.74 -6.50 0.45
CA LEU A 47 -3.65 -5.73 1.68
C LEU A 47 -4.89 -5.94 2.56
N VAL A 48 -6.09 -5.86 1.98
CA VAL A 48 -7.35 -6.11 2.72
C VAL A 48 -7.38 -7.53 3.27
N ILE A 49 -7.06 -8.53 2.45
CA ILE A 49 -7.00 -9.94 2.88
C ILE A 49 -6.02 -10.09 4.05
N ASN A 50 -4.78 -9.63 3.90
CA ASN A 50 -3.78 -9.75 4.94
C ASN A 50 -4.19 -9.00 6.22
N SER A 51 -4.85 -7.85 6.13
CA SER A 51 -5.36 -7.15 7.31
C SER A 51 -6.30 -8.04 8.15
N VAL A 52 -7.19 -8.78 7.48
CA VAL A 52 -8.15 -9.68 8.13
C VAL A 52 -7.44 -10.88 8.73
N LEU A 53 -6.48 -11.44 8.00
CA LEU A 53 -5.72 -12.60 8.45
C LEU A 53 -4.86 -12.26 9.68
N PHE A 54 -4.08 -11.18 9.62
CA PHE A 54 -3.20 -10.76 10.71
C PHE A 54 -3.96 -10.21 11.91
N TYR A 55 -5.17 -9.66 11.73
CA TYR A 55 -6.05 -9.35 12.86
C TYR A 55 -6.37 -10.59 13.70
N ARG A 56 -6.59 -11.74 13.05
CA ARG A 56 -6.92 -13.00 13.71
C ARG A 56 -5.71 -13.68 14.37
N THR A 57 -4.50 -13.18 14.14
CA THR A 57 -3.28 -13.68 14.78
C THR A 57 -3.05 -12.96 16.11
N ASP A 58 -2.70 -13.69 17.17
CA ASP A 58 -2.48 -13.09 18.49
C ASP A 58 -1.16 -12.29 18.60
N ASN A 59 -0.27 -12.48 17.63
CA ASN A 59 1.06 -11.87 17.61
C ASN A 59 1.02 -10.37 17.23
N ARG A 60 1.04 -9.52 18.26
CA ARG A 60 1.03 -8.05 18.11
C ARG A 60 2.22 -7.50 17.33
N LYS A 61 3.41 -8.10 17.44
CA LYS A 61 4.61 -7.66 16.69
C LYS A 61 4.39 -7.84 15.19
N LEU A 62 3.86 -9.01 14.80
CA LEU A 62 3.59 -9.35 13.41
C LEU A 62 2.58 -8.39 12.77
N ARG A 63 1.55 -7.98 13.52
CA ARG A 63 0.55 -6.98 13.08
C ARG A 63 1.17 -5.61 12.79
N TRP A 64 2.09 -5.15 13.64
CA TRP A 64 2.80 -3.88 13.44
C TRP A 64 3.76 -3.93 12.25
N ILE A 65 4.50 -5.04 12.09
CA ILE A 65 5.37 -5.24 10.93
C ILE A 65 4.53 -5.20 9.65
N TRP A 66 3.42 -5.94 9.60
CA TRP A 66 2.50 -5.88 8.45
C TRP A 66 2.00 -4.45 8.17
N PHE A 67 1.62 -3.71 9.21
CA PHE A 67 1.13 -2.33 9.06
C PHE A 67 2.20 -1.42 8.45
N LEU A 68 3.44 -1.43 8.97
CA LEU A 68 4.52 -0.58 8.46
C LEU A 68 4.82 -0.87 6.98
N PHE A 69 4.96 -2.15 6.63
CA PHE A 69 5.23 -2.56 5.25
C PHE A 69 4.05 -2.33 4.30
N SER A 70 2.87 -2.02 4.82
CA SER A 70 1.68 -1.65 4.04
C SER A 70 1.53 -0.14 3.86
N VAL A 71 2.11 0.67 4.76
CA VAL A 71 2.06 2.14 4.70
C VAL A 71 3.24 2.71 3.92
N ILE A 72 4.44 2.16 4.12
CA ILE A 72 5.68 2.69 3.52
C ILE A 72 5.60 2.77 1.99
N PRO A 73 5.19 1.71 1.24
CA PRO A 73 5.20 1.77 -0.22
C PRO A 73 4.23 2.83 -0.76
N GLY A 74 3.04 3.00 -0.18
CA GLY A 74 2.11 4.02 -0.64
C GLY A 74 2.55 5.43 -0.24
N CYS A 75 3.21 5.62 0.90
CA CYS A 75 3.86 6.90 1.23
C CYS A 75 4.95 7.28 0.23
N LEU A 76 5.77 6.31 -0.20
CA LEU A 76 6.80 6.53 -1.24
C LEU A 76 6.17 6.90 -2.59
N PHE A 77 5.06 6.26 -2.95
CA PHE A 77 4.28 6.64 -4.13
C PHE A 77 3.76 8.08 -4.06
N ILE A 78 3.22 8.50 -2.91
CA ILE A 78 2.72 9.87 -2.74
C ILE A 78 3.86 10.91 -2.88
N ILE A 79 5.06 10.59 -2.35
CA ILE A 79 6.24 11.44 -2.50
C ILE A 79 6.62 11.57 -3.97
N SER A 80 6.68 10.46 -4.71
CA SER A 80 7.11 10.51 -6.11
C SER A 80 6.18 11.35 -6.98
N VAL A 81 4.87 11.22 -6.78
CA VAL A 81 3.86 12.03 -7.48
C VAL A 81 4.05 13.53 -7.19
N LYS A 82 4.40 13.90 -5.95
CA LYS A 82 4.57 15.32 -5.58
C LYS A 82 5.79 15.97 -6.24
N TYR A 83 6.92 15.27 -6.29
CA TYR A 83 8.21 15.84 -6.74
C TYR A 83 8.42 15.75 -8.25
N GLN A 84 7.44 15.27 -9.00
CA GLN A 84 7.49 15.18 -10.45
C GLN A 84 7.39 16.57 -11.09
N PRO A 85 8.26 16.91 -12.06
CA PRO A 85 8.26 18.23 -12.70
C PRO A 85 6.94 18.50 -13.43
N ARG A 86 6.34 19.67 -13.18
CA ARG A 86 5.10 20.11 -13.82
C ARG A 86 5.36 20.63 -15.23
N THR A 87 4.95 19.88 -16.26
CA THR A 87 4.98 20.38 -17.65
C THR A 87 3.84 21.39 -17.89
N PRO A 88 4.07 22.51 -18.60
CA PRO A 88 3.02 23.48 -18.91
C PRO A 88 2.12 22.90 -20.01
N GLY A 89 0.89 22.49 -19.66
CA GLY A 89 -0.08 21.96 -20.62
C GLY A 89 -1.04 20.87 -20.11
N GLY A 90 -0.84 20.34 -18.91
CA GLY A 90 -1.58 19.16 -18.42
C GLY A 90 -0.72 17.91 -18.52
N PHE A 91 -0.71 17.12 -17.45
CA PHE A 91 0.50 16.46 -16.95
C PHE A 91 0.74 15.02 -17.46
N GLU A 92 2.00 14.67 -17.71
CA GLU A 92 2.47 13.28 -17.85
C GLU A 92 2.66 12.65 -16.47
N ILE A 93 1.86 11.62 -16.20
CA ILE A 93 1.74 11.05 -14.85
C ILE A 93 2.95 10.20 -14.48
N PHE A 94 3.71 9.63 -15.43
CA PHE A 94 5.05 9.04 -15.24
C PHE A 94 5.73 8.75 -16.59
N PRO A 95 6.41 9.70 -17.26
CA PRO A 95 7.11 9.41 -18.52
C PRO A 95 8.52 8.86 -18.27
N GLU A 96 9.29 9.45 -17.34
CA GLU A 96 10.64 8.98 -16.98
C GLU A 96 10.66 7.91 -15.87
N TYR A 97 9.64 7.87 -15.00
CA TYR A 97 9.61 6.95 -13.85
C TYR A 97 8.46 5.94 -13.88
N HIS A 98 7.91 5.67 -15.08
CA HIS A 98 6.80 4.73 -15.26
C HIS A 98 7.18 3.34 -14.80
N LEU A 99 8.45 2.97 -15.01
CA LEU A 99 8.98 1.68 -14.63
C LEU A 99 9.00 1.55 -13.11
N GLU A 100 9.54 2.53 -12.39
CA GLU A 100 9.74 2.52 -10.95
C GLU A 100 8.42 2.57 -10.19
N PHE A 101 7.55 3.54 -10.48
CA PHE A 101 6.34 3.78 -9.68
C PHE A 101 5.09 3.13 -10.27
N GLY A 102 5.07 2.91 -11.58
CA GLY A 102 3.97 2.26 -12.28
C GLY A 102 4.08 0.73 -12.28
N TYR A 103 5.28 0.15 -12.28
CA TYR A 103 5.46 -1.31 -12.35
C TYR A 103 6.23 -1.89 -11.15
N ILE A 104 7.41 -1.35 -10.83
CA ILE A 104 8.31 -1.90 -9.82
C ILE A 104 7.72 -1.75 -8.41
N LEU A 105 7.26 -0.57 -8.02
CA LEU A 105 6.72 -0.31 -6.68
C LEU A 105 5.44 -1.12 -6.38
N PRO A 106 4.44 -1.22 -7.29
CA PRO A 106 3.31 -2.13 -7.10
C PRO A 106 3.75 -3.59 -7.06
N ALA A 107 4.73 -4.01 -7.87
CA ALA A 107 5.24 -5.37 -7.85
C ALA A 107 5.94 -5.70 -6.52
N ILE A 108 6.76 -4.79 -5.99
CA ILE A 108 7.38 -4.90 -4.66
C ILE A 108 6.29 -4.99 -3.59
N HIS A 109 5.29 -4.11 -3.66
CA HIS A 109 4.17 -4.13 -2.71
C HIS A 109 3.41 -5.47 -2.80
N PHE A 110 3.19 -5.99 -4.00
CA PHE A 110 2.55 -7.29 -4.19
C PHE A 110 3.38 -8.43 -3.58
N ILE A 111 4.69 -8.49 -3.87
CA ILE A 111 5.62 -9.50 -3.31
C ILE A 111 5.59 -9.46 -1.78
N ILE A 112 5.64 -8.27 -1.18
CA ILE A 112 5.55 -8.08 0.27
C ILE A 112 4.24 -8.68 0.81
N GLN A 113 3.10 -8.42 0.17
CA GLN A 113 1.81 -8.98 0.61
C GLN A 113 1.77 -10.51 0.46
N ILE A 114 2.39 -11.08 -0.57
CA ILE A 114 2.52 -12.54 -0.71
C ILE A 114 3.41 -13.13 0.40
N ILE A 115 4.51 -12.47 0.76
CA ILE A 115 5.38 -12.89 1.87
C ILE A 115 4.59 -12.90 3.17
N PHE A 116 3.84 -11.84 3.48
CA PHE A 116 2.99 -11.79 4.66
C PHE A 116 1.94 -12.89 4.69
N LEU A 117 1.31 -13.17 3.55
CA LEU A 117 0.36 -14.28 3.46
C LEU A 117 1.02 -15.62 3.81
N LYS A 118 2.22 -15.88 3.28
CA LYS A 118 2.99 -17.10 3.60
C LYS A 118 3.39 -17.17 5.08
N ILE A 119 3.87 -16.06 5.65
CA ILE A 119 4.20 -15.98 7.08
C ILE A 119 2.97 -16.31 7.92
N TRP A 120 1.81 -15.73 7.60
CA TRP A 120 0.57 -16.01 8.32
C TRP A 120 0.18 -17.49 8.26
N VAL A 121 0.26 -18.11 7.08
CA VAL A 121 -0.03 -19.55 6.90
C VAL A 121 0.91 -20.40 7.78
N SER A 122 2.21 -20.07 7.81
CA SER A 122 3.20 -20.77 8.63
C SER A 122 2.87 -20.67 10.12
N GLU A 123 2.59 -19.47 10.61
CA GLU A 123 2.25 -19.24 12.02
C GLU A 123 0.95 -19.97 12.41
N LYS A 124 -0.06 -19.98 11.53
CA LYS A 124 -1.29 -20.74 11.78
C LYS A 124 -1.06 -22.25 11.87
N ARG A 125 -0.16 -22.80 11.04
CA ARG A 125 0.21 -24.24 11.11
C ARG A 125 0.93 -24.57 12.42
N LYS A 126 1.88 -23.74 12.85
CA LYS A 126 2.58 -23.92 14.14
C LYS A 126 1.61 -23.91 15.32
N CYS A 127 0.69 -22.94 15.36
CA CYS A 127 -0.35 -22.90 16.40
C CYS A 127 -1.27 -24.13 16.40
N LYS A 128 -1.52 -24.75 15.25
CA LYS A 128 -2.32 -25.98 15.15
C LYS A 128 -1.55 -27.21 15.64
N ASN A 129 -0.24 -27.30 15.37
CA ASN A 129 0.58 -28.46 15.75
C ASN A 129 0.97 -28.45 17.24
N ASN A 130 0.89 -27.31 17.91
CA ASN A 130 1.17 -27.16 19.35
C ASN A 130 -0.08 -27.28 20.24
N LYS A 131 -1.23 -27.64 19.67
CA LYS A 131 -2.50 -27.90 20.37
C LYS A 131 -2.87 -29.37 20.20
#